data_AF-A0A9P5TUS7-F1
#
_entry.id   AF-A0A9P5TUS7-F1
#
_cell.length_a   1.000
_cell.length_b   1.000
_cell.length_c   1.000
_cell.angle_alpha   90.00
_cell.angle_beta   90.00
_cell.angle_gamma   90.00
#
_symmetry.space_group_name_H-M   'P 1'
#
loop_
_entity.id
_entity.type
_entity.pdbx_description
1 polymer ?
#
loop_
_entity_poly.entity_id
_entity_poly.type
_entity_poly.pdbx_seq_one_letter_code
_entity_poly.pdbx_strand_id
1 'polypeptide(L)'
;FVAITDDLYGPITTVRKDGRIEKHIRWSAFKFSAQDWNHVADCKAILEDTNRIQQLFLASKNVLIYKAIPALETLLTQWENKLVDPHFELYHPALEAGLAKFRKYYEKFDEKPAYILSLFIHPYYKLNWIELHWGGADAQAEAIAGGDGYAQNWMDEAEKLVEATVCACLFFSGLFSSQSAG
;
A
#
# COMPACT_ATOMS: atom_id res chain seq x y z
N PHE A 1 -7.31 -2.16 37.56
CA PHE A 1 -5.93 -2.67 37.52
C PHE A 1 -4.92 -1.56 37.84
N VAL A 2 -4.67 -0.58 36.97
CA VAL A 2 -3.60 0.45 37.17
C VAL A 2 -3.79 1.34 38.43
N ALA A 3 -5.02 1.52 38.91
CA ALA A 3 -5.28 2.35 40.10
C ALA A 3 -4.74 1.77 41.41
N ILE A 4 -4.46 0.46 41.45
CA ILE A 4 -4.05 -0.27 42.67
C ILE A 4 -2.59 -0.73 42.58
N THR A 5 -1.99 -0.72 41.39
CA THR A 5 -0.66 -1.27 41.13
C THR A 5 0.46 -0.46 41.77
N ASP A 6 0.29 0.85 41.89
CA ASP A 6 1.29 1.70 42.58
C ASP A 6 1.37 1.36 44.06
N ASP A 7 0.22 1.09 44.69
CA ASP A 7 0.15 0.73 46.11
C ASP A 7 0.60 -0.72 46.36
N LEU A 8 0.29 -1.63 45.42
CA LEU A 8 0.63 -3.06 45.51
C LEU A 8 2.10 -3.36 45.22
N TYR A 9 2.69 -2.70 44.23
CA TYR A 9 4.01 -3.05 43.71
C TYR A 9 5.07 -1.96 43.91
N GLY A 10 4.67 -0.77 44.39
CA GLY A 10 5.56 0.37 44.48
C GLY A 10 5.96 0.91 43.09
N PRO A 11 7.01 1.75 42.99
CA PRO A 11 7.44 2.33 41.73
C PRO A 11 8.03 1.27 40.80
N ILE A 12 7.59 1.24 39.54
CA ILE A 12 8.11 0.31 38.52
C ILE A 12 9.59 0.53 38.24
N THR A 13 10.08 1.77 38.33
CA THR A 13 11.49 2.08 38.11
C THR A 13 11.91 3.25 38.98
N THR A 14 13.15 3.18 39.46
CA THR A 14 13.79 4.28 40.20
C THR A 14 14.99 4.76 39.38
N VAL A 15 14.92 5.99 38.90
CA VAL A 15 16.02 6.65 38.21
C VAL A 15 17.00 7.16 39.25
N ARG A 16 18.28 6.78 39.11
CA ARG A 16 19.38 7.23 39.96
C ARG A 16 20.41 7.94 39.11
N LYS A 17 20.93 9.05 39.64
CA LYS A 17 22.03 9.81 39.05
C LYS A 17 23.07 10.06 40.14
N ASP A 18 24.31 9.71 39.86
CA ASP A 18 25.44 9.78 40.82
C ASP A 18 25.15 9.06 42.15
N GLY A 19 24.53 7.89 42.07
CA GLY A 19 24.18 7.06 43.24
C GLY A 19 23.00 7.58 44.07
N ARG A 20 22.47 8.77 43.77
CA ARG A 20 21.30 9.34 44.44
C ARG A 20 20.02 9.06 43.65
N ILE A 21 18.93 8.80 44.36
CA ILE A 21 17.62 8.65 43.73
C ILE A 21 17.16 10.01 43.22
N GLU A 22 16.94 10.11 41.92
CA GLU A 22 16.49 11.33 41.24
C GLU A 22 14.98 11.31 41.04
N LYS A 23 14.40 10.16 40.68
CA LYS A 23 12.95 10.04 40.44
C LYS A 23 12.44 8.61 40.64
N HIS A 24 11.29 8.50 41.31
CA HIS A 24 10.48 7.28 41.29
C HIS A 24 9.43 7.40 40.18
N ILE A 25 9.44 6.45 39.24
CA ILE A 25 8.43 6.36 38.20
C ILE A 25 7.38 5.35 38.66
N ARG A 26 6.14 5.81 38.71
CA ARG A 26 4.97 5.01 39.09
C ARG A 26 4.41 4.25 37.89
N TRP A 27 3.72 3.14 38.12
CA TRP A 27 2.97 2.42 37.09
C TRP A 27 1.90 3.30 36.44
N SER A 28 1.23 4.13 37.24
CA SER A 28 0.25 5.09 36.73
C SER A 28 0.81 6.09 35.72
N ALA A 29 2.13 6.36 35.76
CA ALA A 29 2.78 7.26 34.81
C ALA A 29 2.76 6.74 33.36
N PHE A 30 2.54 5.44 33.16
CA PHE A 30 2.45 4.81 31.84
C PHE A 30 1.00 4.64 31.35
N LYS A 31 0.03 5.11 32.13
CA LYS A 31 -1.37 5.07 31.72
C LYS A 31 -1.63 6.16 30.68
N PHE A 32 -1.92 5.75 29.46
CA PHE A 32 -2.39 6.67 28.43
C PHE A 32 -3.72 7.31 28.83
N SER A 33 -3.77 8.62 28.68
CA SER A 33 -4.99 9.40 28.70
C SER A 33 -5.84 9.12 27.45
N ALA A 34 -7.08 9.59 27.44
CA ALA A 34 -7.92 9.51 26.24
C ALA A 34 -7.26 10.23 25.04
N GLN A 35 -6.58 11.34 25.30
CA GLN A 35 -5.85 12.09 24.26
C GLN A 35 -4.64 11.30 23.73
N ASP A 36 -3.88 10.62 24.59
CA ASP A 36 -2.75 9.79 24.14
C ASP A 36 -3.23 8.65 23.24
N TRP A 37 -4.40 8.06 23.55
CA TRP A 37 -5.00 7.05 22.67
C TRP A 37 -5.43 7.61 21.32
N ASN A 38 -5.92 8.86 21.26
CA ASN A 38 -6.19 9.53 19.99
C ASN A 38 -4.88 9.67 19.20
N HIS A 39 -3.80 10.11 19.84
CA HIS A 39 -2.51 10.22 19.16
C HIS A 39 -1.99 8.87 18.63
N VAL A 40 -2.21 7.79 19.37
CA VAL A 40 -1.88 6.42 18.92
C VAL A 40 -2.72 6.04 17.70
N ALA A 41 -4.01 6.38 17.70
CA ALA A 41 -4.91 6.13 16.58
C ALA A 41 -4.47 6.91 15.33
N ASP A 42 -4.06 8.16 15.47
CA ASP A 42 -3.57 8.99 14.37
C ASP A 42 -2.26 8.46 13.79
N CYS A 43 -1.31 8.10 14.65
CA CYS A 43 -0.07 7.42 14.25
C CYS A 43 -0.38 6.12 13.49
N LYS A 44 -1.32 5.32 13.99
CA LYS A 44 -1.75 4.09 13.32
C LYS A 44 -2.34 4.40 11.94
N ALA A 45 -3.19 5.41 11.82
CA ALA A 45 -3.79 5.80 10.55
C ALA A 45 -2.73 6.23 9.52
N ILE A 46 -1.68 6.95 9.94
CA ILE A 46 -0.55 7.32 9.07
C ILE A 46 0.25 6.08 8.63
N LEU A 47 0.52 5.15 9.55
CA LEU A 47 1.28 3.92 9.27
C LEU A 47 0.47 2.88 8.48
N GLU A 48 -0.85 2.93 8.52
CA GLU A 48 -1.69 2.05 7.72
C GLU A 48 -1.51 2.30 6.21
N ASP A 49 -1.25 3.54 5.80
CA ASP A 49 -0.99 3.89 4.40
C ASP A 49 0.27 3.17 3.88
N THR A 50 1.37 3.23 4.65
CA THR A 50 2.61 2.53 4.28
C THR A 50 2.46 1.02 4.35
N ASN A 51 1.74 0.50 5.34
CA ASN A 51 1.48 -0.92 5.46
C ASN A 51 0.69 -1.45 4.25
N ARG A 52 -0.33 -0.76 3.75
CA ARG A 52 -1.09 -1.17 2.55
C ARG A 52 -0.17 -1.33 1.35
N ILE A 53 0.72 -0.36 1.12
CA ILE A 53 1.70 -0.41 0.03
C ILE A 53 2.71 -1.54 0.25
N GLN A 54 3.20 -1.72 1.47
CA GLN A 54 4.11 -2.82 1.79
C GLN A 54 3.46 -4.19 1.54
N GLN A 55 2.21 -4.38 1.97
CA GLN A 55 1.46 -5.62 1.74
C GLN A 55 1.23 -5.90 0.25
N LEU A 56 1.02 -4.86 -0.57
CA LEU A 56 0.94 -5.00 -2.03
C LEU A 56 2.18 -5.70 -2.59
N PHE A 57 3.37 -5.34 -2.11
CA PHE A 57 4.62 -5.96 -2.56
C PHE A 57 4.88 -7.34 -1.95
N LEU A 58 4.56 -7.52 -0.67
CA LEU A 58 4.78 -8.78 0.04
C LEU A 58 3.84 -9.90 -0.40
N ALA A 59 2.58 -9.59 -0.70
CA ALA A 59 1.60 -10.59 -1.13
C ALA A 59 1.83 -11.09 -2.57
N SER A 60 2.72 -10.43 -3.31
CA SER A 60 2.92 -10.72 -4.72
C SER A 60 3.92 -11.85 -4.95
N LYS A 61 3.55 -12.79 -5.82
CA LYS A 61 4.46 -13.83 -6.31
C LYS A 61 5.10 -13.49 -7.67
N ASN A 62 4.81 -12.32 -8.24
CA ASN A 62 5.21 -11.96 -9.62
C ASN A 62 5.80 -10.56 -9.72
N VAL A 63 6.37 -10.27 -10.89
CA VAL A 63 7.08 -9.03 -11.18
C VAL A 63 6.15 -7.81 -11.04
N LEU A 64 6.24 -7.13 -9.89
CA LEU A 64 5.48 -5.91 -9.56
C LEU A 64 6.22 -4.61 -9.90
N ILE A 65 7.26 -4.66 -10.74
CA ILE A 65 8.06 -3.47 -11.04
C ILE A 65 7.16 -2.34 -11.59
N TYR A 66 6.14 -2.68 -12.39
CA TYR A 66 5.17 -1.71 -12.91
C TYR A 66 4.26 -1.09 -11.82
N LYS A 67 4.09 -1.74 -10.67
CA LYS A 67 3.30 -1.19 -9.54
C LYS A 67 4.14 -0.30 -8.62
N ALA A 68 5.46 -0.32 -8.71
CA ALA A 68 6.35 0.42 -7.82
C ALA A 68 6.09 1.93 -7.84
N ILE A 69 6.05 2.52 -9.04
CA ILE A 69 5.81 3.96 -9.22
C ILE A 69 4.37 4.33 -8.79
N PRO A 70 3.30 3.70 -9.31
CA PRO A 70 1.93 4.04 -8.90
C PRO A 70 1.68 3.88 -7.39
N ALA A 71 2.25 2.84 -6.77
CA ALA A 71 2.11 2.61 -5.34
C ALA A 71 2.81 3.70 -4.52
N LEU A 72 3.97 4.17 -4.97
CA LEU A 72 4.69 5.26 -4.33
C LEU A 72 3.96 6.61 -4.51
N GLU A 73 3.44 6.89 -5.69
CA GLU A 73 2.61 8.09 -5.96
C GLU A 73 1.34 8.11 -5.09
N THR A 74 0.70 6.95 -4.94
CA THR A 74 -0.47 6.80 -4.07
C THR A 74 -0.13 7.16 -2.62
N LEU A 75 1.01 6.66 -2.12
CA LEU A 75 1.47 6.97 -0.76
C LEU A 75 1.81 8.45 -0.58
N LEU A 76 2.55 9.03 -1.53
CA LEU A 76 2.89 10.46 -1.53
C LEU A 76 1.61 11.30 -1.48
N THR A 77 0.64 11.01 -2.34
CA THR A 77 -0.65 11.71 -2.38
C THR A 77 -1.42 11.60 -1.07
N GLN A 78 -1.48 10.40 -0.47
CA GLN A 78 -2.15 10.20 0.82
C GLN A 78 -1.52 11.04 1.94
N TRP A 79 -0.19 11.10 1.98
CA TRP A 79 0.54 11.85 3.01
C TRP A 79 0.51 13.36 2.75
N GLU A 80 0.51 13.79 1.49
CA GLU A 80 0.29 15.19 1.11
C GLU A 80 -1.12 15.66 1.50
N ASN A 81 -2.14 14.83 1.28
CA ASN A 81 -3.51 15.13 1.74
C ASN A 81 -3.57 15.27 3.26
N LYS A 82 -2.81 14.45 4.01
CA LYS A 82 -2.72 14.56 5.47
C LYS A 82 -2.00 15.83 5.94
N LEU A 83 -1.08 16.39 5.16
CA LEU A 83 -0.45 17.68 5.48
C LEU A 83 -1.40 18.88 5.33
N VAL A 84 -2.46 18.73 4.54
CA VAL A 84 -3.49 19.77 4.36
C VAL A 84 -4.55 19.70 5.46
N ASP A 85 -4.71 18.53 6.09
CA ASP A 85 -5.72 18.29 7.12
C ASP A 85 -5.26 18.78 8.50
N PRO A 86 -5.94 19.77 9.11
CA PRO A 86 -5.59 20.29 10.44
C PRO A 86 -5.59 19.21 11.54
N HIS A 87 -6.31 18.10 11.35
CA HIS A 87 -6.31 16.98 12.28
C HIS A 87 -4.90 16.39 12.49
N PHE A 88 -4.06 16.41 11.45
CA PHE A 88 -2.71 15.83 11.49
C PHE A 88 -1.60 16.85 11.74
N GLU A 89 -1.92 18.09 12.13
CA GLU A 89 -0.95 19.19 12.28
C GLU A 89 0.24 18.82 13.18
N LEU A 90 -0.01 18.11 14.29
CA LEU A 90 1.01 17.61 15.21
C LEU A 90 2.05 16.71 14.54
N TYR A 91 1.68 16.02 13.47
CA TYR A 91 2.49 15.04 12.75
C TYR A 91 3.15 15.59 11.49
N HIS A 92 2.88 16.84 11.12
CA HIS A 92 3.44 17.46 9.90
C HIS A 92 4.96 17.33 9.79
N PRO A 93 5.77 17.60 10.83
CA PRO A 93 7.22 17.46 10.73
C PRO A 93 7.67 16.02 10.38
N ALA A 94 6.95 15.02 10.88
CA ALA A 94 7.25 13.61 10.58
C ALA A 94 6.80 13.22 9.17
N LEU A 95 5.62 13.68 8.74
CA LEU A 95 5.09 13.47 7.39
C LEU A 95 5.99 14.12 6.34
N GLU A 96 6.42 15.37 6.55
CA GLU A 96 7.36 16.08 5.66
C GLU A 96 8.70 15.34 5.53
N ALA A 97 9.26 14.88 6.66
CA ALA A 97 10.50 14.12 6.65
C ALA A 97 10.38 12.81 5.86
N GLY A 98 9.25 12.11 5.99
CA GLY A 98 9.01 10.89 5.23
C GLY A 98 8.69 11.15 3.76
N LEU A 99 7.93 12.21 3.42
CA LEU A 99 7.72 12.65 2.03
C LEU A 99 9.05 12.99 1.35
N ALA A 100 9.93 13.71 2.02
CA ALA A 100 11.28 14.01 1.50
C ALA A 100 12.07 12.72 1.24
N LYS A 101 11.94 11.71 2.11
CA LYS A 101 12.56 10.41 1.92
C LYS A 101 11.97 9.67 0.72
N PHE A 102 10.65 9.66 0.54
CA PHE A 102 9.99 9.00 -0.58
C PHE A 102 10.28 9.68 -1.91
N ARG A 103 10.28 11.02 -1.98
CA ARG A 103 10.67 11.77 -3.19
C ARG A 103 12.09 11.44 -3.64
N LYS A 104 13.04 11.34 -2.71
CA LYS A 104 14.40 10.87 -3.02
C LYS A 104 14.45 9.47 -3.63
N TYR A 105 13.54 8.56 -3.27
CA TYR A 105 13.47 7.24 -3.90
C TYR A 105 12.72 7.26 -5.24
N TYR A 106 11.72 8.13 -5.37
CA TYR A 106 11.03 8.38 -6.62
C TYR A 106 12.01 8.86 -7.71
N GLU A 107 12.86 9.85 -7.41
CA GLU A 107 13.90 10.33 -8.32
C GLU A 107 14.85 9.20 -8.79
N LYS A 108 15.13 8.22 -7.93
CA LYS A 108 15.96 7.06 -8.28
C LYS A 108 15.25 6.05 -9.17
N PHE A 109 13.92 6.03 -9.18
CA PHE A 109 13.17 5.19 -10.11
C PHE A 109 13.23 5.77 -11.53
N ASP A 110 13.19 7.10 -11.66
CA ASP A 110 13.32 7.80 -12.95
C ASP A 110 14.68 7.52 -13.61
N GLU A 111 15.75 7.37 -12.82
CA GLU A 111 17.09 7.00 -13.31
C GLU A 111 17.17 5.57 -13.86
N LYS A 112 16.15 4.73 -13.63
CA LYS A 112 16.17 3.31 -13.99
C LYS A 112 15.14 2.99 -15.08
N PRO A 113 15.58 2.79 -16.34
CA PRO A 113 14.70 2.50 -17.46
C PRO A 113 13.77 1.30 -17.22
N ALA A 114 14.17 0.33 -16.39
CA ALA A 114 13.36 -0.84 -16.08
C ALA A 114 11.97 -0.50 -15.53
N TYR A 115 11.84 0.54 -14.69
CA TYR A 115 10.53 0.93 -14.13
C TYR A 115 9.65 1.55 -15.21
N ILE A 116 10.21 2.48 -16.00
CA ILE A 116 9.52 3.15 -17.11
C ILE A 116 9.10 2.13 -18.17
N LEU A 117 10.01 1.24 -18.57
CA LEU A 117 9.73 0.19 -19.54
C LEU A 117 8.67 -0.78 -19.01
N SER A 118 8.69 -1.14 -17.73
CA SER A 118 7.69 -2.02 -17.14
C SER A 118 6.28 -1.43 -17.18
N LEU A 119 6.14 -0.12 -17.00
CA LEU A 119 4.88 0.61 -17.17
C LEU A 119 4.48 0.63 -18.65
N PHE A 120 5.41 0.99 -19.54
CA PHE A 120 5.15 1.10 -20.98
C PHE A 120 4.69 -0.22 -21.61
N ILE A 121 5.28 -1.34 -21.21
CA ILE A 121 4.93 -2.67 -21.75
C ILE A 121 3.74 -3.30 -21.03
N HIS A 122 3.18 -2.66 -19.99
CA HIS A 122 2.14 -3.28 -19.20
C HIS A 122 0.87 -3.50 -20.06
N PRO A 123 0.37 -4.74 -20.18
CA PRO A 123 -0.65 -5.10 -21.16
C PRO A 123 -1.94 -4.26 -21.08
N TYR A 124 -2.33 -3.81 -19.89
CA TYR A 124 -3.51 -2.97 -19.71
C TYR A 124 -3.44 -1.64 -20.48
N TYR A 125 -2.25 -1.05 -20.64
CA TYR A 125 -2.12 0.20 -21.42
C TYR A 125 -2.19 -0.04 -22.93
N LYS A 126 -2.14 -1.30 -23.39
CA LYS A 126 -2.23 -1.68 -24.81
C LYS A 126 -3.65 -2.10 -25.23
N LEU A 127 -4.58 -2.26 -24.29
CA LEU A 127 -5.97 -2.64 -24.61
C LEU A 127 -6.66 -1.62 -25.53
N ASN A 128 -6.40 -0.33 -25.32
CA ASN A 128 -6.91 0.74 -26.20
C ASN A 128 -6.45 0.58 -27.67
N TRP A 129 -5.25 0.02 -27.91
CA TRP A 129 -4.78 -0.25 -29.27
C TRP A 129 -5.58 -1.37 -29.96
N ILE A 130 -5.98 -2.39 -29.19
CA ILE A 130 -6.78 -3.53 -29.67
C ILE A 130 -8.19 -3.04 -30.01
N GLU A 131 -8.80 -2.24 -29.14
CA GLU A 131 -10.09 -1.61 -29.42
C GLU A 131 -10.06 -0.80 -30.72
N LEU A 132 -9.03 0.04 -30.90
CA LEU A 132 -8.92 0.92 -32.06
C LEU A 132 -8.66 0.19 -33.39
N HIS A 133 -7.93 -0.93 -33.39
CA HIS A 133 -7.48 -1.59 -34.63
C HIS A 133 -8.16 -2.92 -34.93
N TRP A 134 -8.58 -3.66 -33.90
CA TRP A 134 -9.17 -4.99 -34.05
C TRP A 134 -10.66 -4.99 -33.71
N GLY A 135 -11.15 -3.93 -33.06
CA GLY A 135 -12.57 -3.70 -32.81
C GLY A 135 -13.06 -4.30 -31.50
N GLY A 136 -14.06 -3.63 -30.92
CA GLY A 136 -14.78 -4.07 -29.73
C GLY A 136 -16.14 -4.70 -30.05
N ALA A 137 -17.07 -4.58 -29.10
CA ALA A 137 -18.42 -5.14 -29.23
C ALA A 137 -19.20 -4.60 -30.44
N ASP A 138 -19.05 -3.31 -30.75
CA ASP A 138 -19.76 -2.68 -31.88
C ASP A 138 -19.28 -3.23 -33.22
N ALA A 139 -17.95 -3.35 -33.41
CA ALA A 139 -17.36 -3.95 -34.60
C ALA A 139 -17.74 -5.43 -34.76
N GLN A 140 -17.86 -6.17 -33.64
CA GLN A 140 -18.36 -7.54 -33.66
C GLN A 140 -19.82 -7.59 -34.14
N ALA A 141 -20.68 -6.73 -33.59
CA ALA A 141 -22.09 -6.69 -33.96
C ALA A 141 -22.29 -6.32 -35.45
N GLU A 142 -21.51 -5.39 -35.97
CA GLU A 142 -21.50 -5.01 -37.39
C GLU A 142 -21.05 -6.17 -38.29
N ALA A 143 -20.01 -6.90 -37.91
CA ALA A 143 -19.53 -8.06 -38.66
C ALA A 143 -20.53 -9.22 -38.67
N ILE A 144 -21.20 -9.51 -37.54
CA ILE A 144 -22.27 -10.50 -37.45
C ILE A 144 -23.46 -10.10 -38.34
N ALA A 145 -23.85 -8.82 -38.30
CA ALA A 145 -24.91 -8.29 -39.16
C ALA A 145 -24.54 -8.34 -40.66
N GLY A 146 -23.24 -8.23 -40.97
CA GLY A 146 -22.67 -8.40 -42.31
C GLY A 146 -22.56 -9.86 -42.77
N GLY A 147 -22.90 -10.84 -41.93
CA GLY A 147 -22.90 -12.26 -42.27
C GLY A 147 -21.67 -13.05 -41.80
N ASP A 148 -20.75 -12.44 -41.05
CA ASP A 148 -19.64 -13.15 -40.42
C ASP A 148 -20.06 -13.70 -39.05
N GLY A 149 -20.52 -14.95 -39.03
CA GLY A 149 -20.90 -15.65 -37.80
C GLY A 149 -19.75 -16.00 -36.86
N TYR A 150 -18.50 -15.75 -37.25
CA TYR A 150 -17.30 -16.03 -36.45
C TYR A 150 -16.63 -14.77 -35.90
N ALA A 151 -17.23 -13.59 -36.09
CA ALA A 151 -16.69 -12.34 -35.58
C ALA A 151 -16.52 -12.39 -34.05
N GLN A 152 -15.31 -12.08 -33.58
CA GLN A 152 -14.95 -12.09 -32.16
C GLN A 152 -14.87 -10.66 -31.62
N ASN A 153 -15.25 -10.49 -30.35
CA ASN A 153 -14.94 -9.29 -29.60
C ASN A 153 -13.50 -9.38 -29.10
N TRP A 154 -12.56 -8.88 -29.90
CA TRP A 154 -11.13 -8.93 -29.60
C TRP A 154 -10.76 -8.16 -28.33
N MET A 155 -11.55 -7.16 -27.97
CA MET A 155 -11.35 -6.40 -26.74
C MET A 155 -11.69 -7.24 -25.49
N ASP A 156 -12.85 -7.91 -25.48
CA ASP A 156 -13.25 -8.82 -24.39
C ASP A 156 -12.30 -10.04 -24.27
N GLU A 157 -11.85 -10.61 -25.40
CA GLU A 157 -10.85 -11.67 -25.38
C GLU A 157 -9.49 -11.20 -24.86
N ALA A 158 -9.06 -9.99 -25.24
CA ALA A 158 -7.82 -9.41 -24.75
C ALA A 158 -7.90 -9.10 -23.24
N GLU A 159 -9.02 -8.59 -22.75
CA GLU A 159 -9.27 -8.37 -21.33
C GLU A 159 -9.20 -9.68 -20.55
N LYS A 160 -9.93 -10.71 -20.98
CA LYS A 160 -9.89 -12.04 -20.36
C LYS A 160 -8.48 -12.62 -20.34
N LEU A 161 -7.72 -12.48 -21.43
CA LEU A 161 -6.35 -12.95 -21.53
C LEU A 161 -5.42 -12.18 -20.58
N VAL A 162 -5.58 -10.85 -20.50
CA VAL A 162 -4.81 -10.00 -19.60
C VAL A 162 -5.15 -10.31 -18.14
N GLU A 163 -6.43 -10.45 -17.80
CA GLU A 163 -6.87 -10.88 -16.48
C GLU A 163 -6.33 -12.28 -16.16
N ALA A 164 -6.46 -13.26 -17.05
CA ALA A 164 -5.89 -14.58 -16.83
C ALA A 164 -4.37 -14.53 -16.64
N THR A 165 -3.64 -13.77 -17.44
CA THR A 165 -2.17 -13.76 -17.39
C THR A 165 -1.64 -12.95 -16.20
N VAL A 166 -2.27 -11.81 -15.90
CA VAL A 166 -1.86 -10.88 -14.85
C VAL A 166 -2.48 -11.24 -13.49
N CYS A 167 -3.68 -11.83 -13.44
CA CYS A 167 -4.31 -12.35 -12.22
C CYS A 167 -4.05 -13.84 -11.94
N ALA A 168 -3.77 -14.74 -12.90
CA ALA A 168 -3.32 -16.11 -12.54
C ALA A 168 -1.94 -16.11 -11.87
N CYS A 169 -1.15 -15.08 -12.15
CA CYS A 169 -0.02 -14.67 -11.33
C CYS A 169 -0.43 -14.52 -9.84
N LEU A 170 -1.59 -13.94 -9.52
CA LEU A 170 -2.10 -13.83 -8.15
C LEU A 170 -2.69 -15.16 -7.61
N PHE A 171 -3.27 -16.03 -8.43
CA PHE A 171 -3.88 -17.29 -7.97
C PHE A 171 -2.93 -18.47 -7.78
N PHE A 172 -1.78 -18.53 -8.46
CA PHE A 172 -0.73 -19.52 -8.16
C PHE A 172 -0.10 -19.30 -6.77
N SER A 173 -0.49 -18.22 -6.08
CA SER A 173 -0.09 -17.96 -4.71
C SER A 173 -0.84 -18.75 -3.64
N GLY A 174 -2.10 -19.10 -3.89
CA GLY A 174 -2.99 -19.78 -2.94
C GLY A 174 -3.00 -21.30 -3.02
N LEU A 175 -2.65 -21.90 -4.17
CA LEU A 175 -2.74 -23.37 -4.34
C LEU A 175 -1.58 -24.16 -3.71
N PHE A 176 -0.47 -23.50 -3.35
CA PHE A 176 0.67 -24.16 -2.70
C PHE A 176 0.62 -24.13 -1.15
N SER A 177 -0.38 -23.46 -0.55
CA SER A 177 -0.57 -23.45 0.91
C SER A 177 -1.59 -24.46 1.41
N SER A 178 -2.26 -25.22 0.52
CA SER A 178 -3.23 -26.25 0.92
C SER A 178 -2.75 -27.69 0.73
N GLN A 179 -1.46 -27.93 0.44
CA GLN A 179 -0.89 -29.29 0.38
C GLN A 179 0.20 -29.59 1.42
N SER A 180 0.34 -28.78 2.48
CA SER A 180 1.22 -29.13 3.62
C SER A 180 0.49 -29.24 4.96
N ALA A 181 -0.81 -29.58 4.93
CA ALA A 181 -1.57 -29.97 6.10
C ALA A 181 -2.35 -31.25 5.78
N GLY A 182 -1.62 -32.36 5.80
CA GLY A 182 -2.11 -33.74 5.67
C GLY A 182 -1.06 -34.67 6.24
#